data_AF-A0A0D5YVK4-F1
#
_entry.id   AF-A0A0D5YVK4-F1
#
_cell.length_a   1.000
_cell.length_b   1.000
_cell.length_c   1.000
_cell.angle_alpha   90.00
_cell.angle_beta   90.00
_cell.angle_gamma   90.00
#
_symmetry.space_group_name_H-M   'P 1'
#
loop_
_entity.id
_entity.type
_entity.pdbx_description
1 polymer ?
#
loop_
_entity_poly.entity_id
_entity_poly.type
_entity_poly.pdbx_seq_one_letter_code
_entity_poly.pdbx_strand_id
1 'polypeptide(L)' 'MSNIGMIIEERSRDIGDFLVGRLIPFAEERHIFWNFVSSSKKKIEHAKKAWQNKTFSMMKGGDTYVPLP' A
#
# COMPACT_ATOMS: atom_id res chain seq x y z
N MET A 1 12.09 20.89 -21.09
CA MET A 1 12.91 21.45 -20.01
C MET A 1 12.70 20.59 -18.78
N SER A 2 13.78 20.05 -18.20
CA SER A 2 13.67 19.06 -17.13
C SER A 2 13.54 19.77 -15.77
N ASN A 3 12.50 19.44 -15.00
CA ASN A 3 12.16 20.05 -13.70
C ASN A 3 13.11 19.64 -12.55
N ILE A 4 14.39 19.40 -12.84
CA ILE A 4 15.38 18.84 -11.91
C ILE A 4 15.59 19.74 -10.67
N GLY A 5 15.19 21.01 -10.70
CA GLY A 5 15.25 21.94 -9.56
C GLY A 5 14.12 21.84 -8.52
N MET A 6 13.10 20.99 -8.70
CA MET A 6 11.95 20.88 -7.77
C MET A 6 11.90 19.57 -6.98
N ILE A 7 12.96 18.76 -7.00
CA ILE A 7 13.00 17.51 -6.23
C ILE A 7 13.35 17.85 -4.77
N ILE A 8 12.31 18.03 -3.95
CA ILE A 8 12.46 18.20 -2.50
C ILE A 8 12.88 16.84 -1.93
N GLU A 9 14.05 16.78 -1.29
CA GLU A 9 14.50 15.56 -0.63
C GLU A 9 13.51 15.12 0.45
N GLU A 10 13.31 13.79 0.52
CA GLU A 10 12.55 13.18 1.60
C GLU A 10 13.20 13.52 2.94
N ARG A 11 12.39 14.07 3.86
CA ARG A 11 12.82 14.37 5.23
C ARG A 11 11.78 13.87 6.19
N SER A 12 12.21 13.12 7.20
CA SER A 12 11.41 12.75 8.36
C SER A 12 11.87 13.51 9.60
N ARG A 13 10.93 13.86 10.47
CA ARG A 13 11.16 14.46 11.77
C ARG A 13 10.34 13.72 12.81
N ASP A 14 11.01 13.24 13.83
CA ASP A 14 10.37 12.78 15.07
C ASP A 14 9.88 14.00 15.87
N ILE A 15 8.62 13.98 16.29
CA ILE A 15 7.99 15.02 17.12
C ILE A 15 7.47 14.46 18.46
N GLY A 16 8.07 13.38 18.95
CA GLY A 16 7.67 12.64 20.14
C GLY A 16 6.87 11.41 19.76
N ASP A 17 5.54 11.49 19.89
CA ASP A 17 4.66 10.33 19.64
C ASP A 17 4.46 10.03 18.14
N PHE A 18 4.97 10.87 17.24
CA PHE A 18 4.77 10.75 15.81
C PHE A 18 6.07 10.97 15.03
N LEU A 19 6.18 10.26 13.91
CA LEU A 19 7.16 10.52 12.87
C LEU A 19 6.47 11.22 11.69
N VAL A 20 6.89 12.44 11.39
CA VAL A 20 6.31 13.27 10.32
C VAL A 20 7.30 13.37 9.17
N GLY A 21 6.93 12.84 8.01
CA GLY A 21 7.72 12.90 6.78
C GLY A 21 7.13 13.82 5.72
N ARG A 22 7.97 14.53 4.96
CA ARG A 22 7.59 15.09 3.66
C ARG A 22 8.07 14.13 2.58
N LEU A 23 7.11 13.61 1.80
CA LEU A 23 7.35 12.67 0.71
C LEU A 23 6.88 13.27 -0.61
N ILE A 24 7.55 12.91 -1.70
CA ILE A 24 7.02 13.14 -3.04
C ILE A 24 5.98 12.04 -3.32
N PRO A 25 4.77 12.38 -3.79
CA PRO A 25 3.79 11.38 -4.18
C PRO A 25 4.39 10.42 -5.20
N PHE A 26 4.00 9.15 -5.12
CA PHE A 26 4.37 8.20 -6.18
C PHE A 26 3.88 8.73 -7.53
N ALA A 27 4.75 8.64 -8.55
CA ALA A 27 4.42 9.10 -9.90
C ALA A 27 3.28 8.27 -10.53
N GLU A 28 3.07 7.05 -10.05
CA GLU A 28 2.02 6.14 -10.50
C GLU A 28 0.89 6.01 -9.48
N GLU A 29 -0.33 5.85 -9.99
CA GLU A 29 -1.51 5.61 -9.17
C GLU A 29 -1.36 4.33 -8.34
N ARG A 30 -1.90 4.37 -7.12
CA ARG A 30 -2.03 3.22 -6.23
C ARG A 30 -3.49 2.99 -5.94
N HIS A 31 -3.98 1.81 -6.26
CA HIS A 31 -5.30 1.36 -5.83
C HIS A 31 -5.16 0.65 -4.49
N ILE A 32 -5.95 1.08 -3.52
CA ILE A 32 -5.99 0.53 -2.17
C ILE A 32 -7.39 -0.03 -1.93
N PHE A 33 -7.46 -1.29 -1.50
CA PHE A 33 -8.68 -1.92 -1.03
C PHE A 33 -8.34 -2.82 0.15
N TRP A 34 -8.82 -2.48 1.34
CA TRP A 34 -8.48 -3.19 2.57
C TRP A 34 -6.95 -3.34 2.71
N ASN A 35 -6.44 -4.55 2.92
CA ASN A 35 -5.00 -4.85 3.01
C ASN A 35 -4.29 -5.02 1.65
N PHE A 36 -4.97 -4.75 0.52
CA PHE A 36 -4.38 -4.89 -0.82
C PHE A 36 -4.02 -3.52 -1.41
N VAL A 37 -2.75 -3.37 -1.79
CA VAL A 37 -2.23 -2.16 -2.44
C VAL A 37 -1.53 -2.56 -3.75
N SER A 38 -1.91 -1.95 -4.86
CA SER A 38 -1.28 -2.22 -6.16
C SER A 38 -1.48 -1.06 -7.13
N SER A 39 -0.54 -0.87 -8.06
CA SER A 39 -0.75 0.01 -9.23
C SER A 39 -1.67 -0.61 -10.29
N SER A 40 -2.11 -1.86 -10.14
CA SER A 40 -3.02 -2.51 -11.08
C SER A 40 -4.35 -2.87 -10.43
N LYS A 41 -5.43 -2.24 -10.90
CA LYS A 41 -6.81 -2.57 -10.47
C LYS A 41 -7.15 -4.05 -10.69
N LYS A 42 -6.64 -4.66 -11.78
CA LYS A 42 -6.81 -6.09 -12.07
C LYS A 42 -6.18 -6.99 -10.99
N LYS A 43 -5.01 -6.60 -10.47
CA LYS A 43 -4.36 -7.32 -9.36
C LYS A 43 -5.18 -7.22 -8.07
N ILE A 44 -5.78 -6.06 -7.79
CA ILE A 44 -6.68 -5.90 -6.63
C ILE A 44 -7.88 -6.82 -6.74
N GLU A 45 -8.57 -6.86 -7.89
CA GLU A 45 -9.73 -7.75 -8.06
C GLU A 45 -9.36 -9.24 -8.00
N HIS A 46 -8.20 -9.61 -8.53
CA HIS A 46 -7.67 -10.97 -8.38
C HIS A 46 -7.38 -11.32 -6.92
N ALA A 47 -6.75 -10.41 -6.16
CA ALA A 47 -6.47 -10.60 -4.74
C ALA A 47 -7.75 -10.73 -3.91
N LYS A 48 -8.77 -9.91 -4.18
CA LYS A 48 -10.09 -10.03 -3.53
C LYS A 48 -10.70 -11.41 -3.72
N LYS A 49 -10.70 -11.91 -4.96
CA LYS A 49 -11.22 -13.26 -5.28
C LYS A 49 -10.40 -14.37 -4.61
N ALA A 50 -9.07 -14.29 -4.68
CA ALA A 50 -8.20 -15.27 -4.04
C ALA A 50 -8.36 -15.30 -2.51
N TRP A 51 -8.59 -14.15 -1.89
CA TRP A 51 -8.87 -14.06 -0.45
C TRP A 51 -10.22 -14.67 -0.07
N GLN A 52 -11.28 -14.32 -0.81
CA GLN A 52 -12.62 -14.93 -0.62
C GLN A 52 -12.60 -16.45 -0.83
N ASN A 53 -11.83 -16.92 -1.82
CA ASN A 53 -11.67 -18.34 -2.14
C ASN A 53 -10.66 -19.06 -1.25
N LYS A 54 -10.02 -18.37 -0.29
CA LYS A 54 -9.00 -18.93 0.62
C LYS A 54 -7.83 -19.61 -0.11
N THR A 55 -7.43 -19.08 -1.25
CA THR A 55 -6.29 -19.58 -2.04
C THR A 55 -4.97 -18.89 -1.72
N PHE A 56 -5.00 -17.82 -0.91
CA PHE A 56 -3.78 -17.28 -0.31
C PHE A 56 -3.18 -18.31 0.65
N SER A 57 -1.86 -18.28 0.80
CA SER A 57 -1.23 -19.02 1.90
C SER A 57 -1.66 -18.41 3.23
N MET A 58 -2.04 -19.27 4.17
CA MET A 58 -2.35 -18.83 5.52
C MET A 58 -1.11 -18.18 6.14
N MET A 59 -1.29 -17.03 6.79
CA MET A 59 -0.18 -16.38 7.50
C MET A 59 0.31 -17.28 8.63
N LYS A 60 1.61 -17.23 8.91
CA LYS A 60 2.20 -17.97 10.02
C LYS A 60 1.55 -17.53 11.34
N GLY A 61 0.88 -18.47 12.02
CA GLY A 61 0.17 -18.20 13.28
C GLY A 61 -1.24 -17.63 13.12
N GLY A 62 -1.80 -17.61 11.91
CA GLY A 62 -3.20 -17.27 11.69
C GLY A 62 -4.06 -18.53 11.57
N ASP A 63 -5.23 -18.51 12.20
CA ASP A 63 -6.15 -19.67 12.23
C ASP A 63 -7.36 -19.51 11.29
N THR A 64 -7.71 -18.27 10.92
CA THR A 64 -8.86 -17.99 10.05
C THR A 64 -8.69 -16.75 9.19
N TYR A 65 -9.49 -16.66 8.12
CA TYR A 65 -9.54 -15.51 7.21
C TYR A 65 -10.51 -14.46 7.75
N VAL A 66 -10.06 -13.21 7.83
CA VAL A 66 -10.93 -12.06 8.10
C VAL A 66 -11.78 -11.77 6.86
N PRO A 67 -13.11 -11.62 6.97
CA PRO A 67 -13.96 -11.32 5.83
C PRO A 67 -13.61 -9.97 5.21
N LEU A 68 -13.75 -9.87 3.88
CA LEU A 68 -13.65 -8.58 3.20
C LEU A 68 -14.89 -7.72 3.54
N PRO A 69 -14.74 -6.39 3.57
CA PRO A 69 -15.87 -5.46 3.73
C PRO A 69 -16.80 -5.48 2.51
#